data_AF-A0A9D1G2Y7-F1
#
_entry.id   AF-A0A9D1G2Y7-F1
#
_cell.length_a   1.000
_cell.length_b   1.000
_cell.length_c   1.000
_cell.angle_alpha   90.00
_cell.angle_beta   90.00
_cell.angle_gamma   90.00
#
_symmetry.space_group_name_H-M   'P 1'
#
loop_
_entity.id
_entity.type
_entity.pdbx_description
1 polymer ?
#
loop_
_entity_poly.entity_id
_entity_poly.type
_entity_poly.pdbx_seq_one_letter_code
_entity_poly.pdbx_strand_id
1 'polypeptide(L)' 'MRILVMPKMKLAHIRPEIYGNFSEHLGRCIYGGVYVGENSPIPNVNGMRTDVVEALRHIR' A
#
# COMPACT_ATOMS: atom_id res chain seq x y z
N MET A 1 -17.52 28.84 6.82
CA MET A 1 -17.81 27.42 7.09
C MET A 1 -17.51 27.14 8.56
N ARG A 2 -18.44 26.56 9.32
CA ARG A 2 -18.26 26.22 10.74
C ARG A 2 -18.27 24.70 10.88
N ILE A 3 -17.22 24.12 11.46
CA ILE A 3 -17.14 22.69 11.80
C ILE A 3 -17.23 22.56 13.32
N LEU A 4 -18.04 21.63 13.80
CA LEU A 4 -18.15 21.26 15.21
C LEU A 4 -17.71 19.81 15.38
N VAL A 5 -16.75 19.55 16.26
CA VAL A 5 -16.30 18.19 16.62
C VAL A 5 -16.82 17.86 18.01
N MET A 6 -17.51 16.73 18.15
CA MET A 6 -18.09 16.26 19.42
C MET A 6 -17.42 14.93 19.83
N PRO A 7 -16.30 14.93 20.58
CA PRO A 7 -15.47 13.74 20.80
C PRO A 7 -16.18 12.60 21.54
N LYS A 8 -17.23 12.91 22.33
CA LYS A 8 -18.01 11.93 23.09
C LYS A 8 -19.10 11.24 22.26
N MET A 9 -19.39 11.73 21.06
CA MET A 9 -20.39 11.16 20.16
C MET A 9 -19.71 10.18 19.20
N LYS A 10 -19.72 8.89 19.55
CA LYS A 10 -19.16 7.82 18.72
C LYS A 10 -20.23 7.26 17.77
N LEU A 11 -19.93 7.24 16.46
CA LEU A 11 -20.82 6.63 15.47
C LEU A 11 -20.49 5.14 15.26
N ALA A 12 -19.24 4.84 14.89
CA ALA A 12 -18.79 3.49 14.60
C ALA A 12 -17.29 3.32 14.85
N HIS A 13 -16.79 2.09 14.74
CA HIS A 13 -15.36 1.80 14.72
C HIS A 13 -14.83 1.84 13.29
N ILE A 14 -13.80 2.65 13.05
CA ILE A 14 -13.10 2.71 11.77
C ILE A 14 -12.22 1.47 11.66
N ARG A 15 -12.59 0.58 10.74
CA ARG A 15 -11.88 -0.66 10.44
C ARG A 15 -10.59 -0.35 9.67
N PRO A 16 -9.42 -0.95 9.99
CA PRO A 16 -8.17 -0.68 9.27
C PRO A 16 -8.22 -1.07 7.79
N GLU A 17 -9.08 -2.02 7.42
CA GLU A 17 -9.22 -2.52 6.05
C GLU A 17 -9.71 -1.46 5.06
N ILE A 18 -10.28 -0.35 5.53
CA ILE A 18 -10.66 0.77 4.64
C ILE A 18 -9.44 1.46 4.01
N TYR A 19 -8.25 1.25 4.56
CA TYR A 19 -6.98 1.74 4.03
C TYR A 19 -6.27 0.68 3.17
N GLY A 20 -6.97 -0.42 2.84
CA GLY A 20 -6.46 -1.48 1.97
C GLY A 20 -6.15 -1.00 0.55
N ASN A 21 -5.27 -1.73 -0.13
CA ASN A 21 -4.83 -1.44 -1.50
C ASN A 21 -5.23 -2.57 -2.45
N PHE A 22 -5.19 -2.29 -3.75
CA PHE A 22 -5.51 -3.24 -4.81
C PHE A 22 -4.35 -3.39 -5.79
N SER A 23 -4.07 -4.61 -6.21
CA SER A 23 -3.03 -4.94 -7.19
C SER A 23 -3.60 -5.88 -8.25
N GLU A 24 -3.33 -5.60 -9.52
CA GLU A 24 -3.86 -6.37 -10.65
C GLU A 24 -2.75 -6.61 -11.68
N HIS A 25 -2.87 -7.70 -12.43
CA HIS A 25 -2.02 -8.00 -13.58
C HIS A 25 -2.34 -7.07 -14.77
N LEU A 26 -2.16 -5.76 -14.57
CA LEU A 26 -2.50 -4.73 -15.53
C LEU A 26 -1.33 -3.74 -15.68
N GLY A 27 -0.89 -3.56 -16.93
CA GLY A 27 0.24 -2.69 -17.26
C GLY A 27 1.50 -3.08 -16.47
N ARG A 28 2.05 -2.11 -15.73
CA ARG A 28 3.24 -2.28 -14.89
C ARG A 28 2.93 -2.36 -13.39
N CYS A 29 1.70 -2.68 -13.00
CA CYS A 29 1.36 -2.82 -11.58
C CYS A 29 2.15 -3.98 -10.96
N ILE A 30 2.10 -5.18 -11.56
CA ILE A 30 2.89 -6.33 -11.12
C ILE A 30 4.28 -6.31 -11.76
N TYR A 31 4.35 -6.46 -13.08
CA TYR A 31 5.61 -6.64 -13.80
C TYR A 31 6.31 -5.30 -14.05
N GLY A 32 7.51 -5.14 -13.48
CA GLY A 32 8.24 -3.87 -13.44
C GLY A 32 7.75 -2.91 -12.34
N GLY A 33 6.62 -3.22 -11.69
CA GLY A 33 6.09 -2.53 -10.52
C GLY A 33 6.62 -3.17 -9.24
N VAL A 34 5.81 -4.03 -8.61
CA VAL A 34 6.19 -4.78 -7.40
C VAL A 34 7.17 -5.93 -7.68
N TYR A 35 7.09 -6.57 -8.84
CA TYR A 35 7.91 -7.72 -9.21
C TYR A 35 8.81 -7.41 -10.41
N VAL A 36 10.10 -7.69 -10.27
CA VAL A 36 11.13 -7.45 -11.29
C VAL A 36 11.87 -8.73 -11.72
N GLY A 37 11.67 -9.85 -11.03
CA GLY A 37 12.38 -11.11 -11.26
C GLY A 37 13.68 -11.25 -10.47
N GLU A 38 14.03 -12.47 -10.05
CA GLU A 38 15.18 -12.73 -9.16
C GLU A 38 16.53 -12.32 -9.76
N ASN A 39 16.70 -12.49 -11.08
CA ASN A 39 17.92 -12.14 -11.80
C ASN A 39 17.94 -10.67 -12.28
N SER A 40 17.00 -9.84 -11.82
CA SER A 40 16.94 -8.43 -12.21
C SER A 40 18.12 -7.64 -11.64
N PRO A 41 18.69 -6.68 -12.41
CA PRO A 41 19.67 -5.75 -11.85
C PRO A 41 19.05 -4.79 -10.81
N ILE A 42 17.72 -4.71 -10.72
CA ILE A 42 17.03 -3.90 -9.72
C ILE A 42 17.06 -4.64 -8.37
N PRO A 43 17.46 -3.98 -7.25
CA PRO A 43 17.52 -4.60 -5.93
C PRO A 43 16.20 -5.25 -5.50
N ASN A 44 16.24 -6.55 -5.26
CA ASN A 44 15.05 -7.36 -4.99
C ASN A 44 15.32 -8.49 -3.98
N VAL A 45 14.26 -8.99 -3.36
CA VAL A 45 14.26 -10.25 -2.59
C VAL A 45 13.20 -11.16 -3.21
N ASN A 46 13.60 -12.34 -3.67
CA ASN A 46 12.72 -13.29 -4.38
C ASN A 46 11.98 -12.63 -5.56
N GLY A 47 12.66 -11.71 -6.27
CA GLY A 47 12.10 -10.94 -7.39
C GLY A 47 11.22 -9.76 -6.99
N MET A 48 10.90 -9.56 -5.70
CA MET A 48 10.12 -8.42 -5.21
C MET A 48 11.00 -7.20 -5.01
N ARG A 49 10.63 -6.06 -5.61
CA ARG A 49 11.41 -4.82 -5.58
C ARG A 49 11.51 -4.27 -4.15
N THR A 50 12.73 -4.16 -3.64
CA THR A 50 12.96 -3.81 -2.21
C THR A 50 12.47 -2.41 -1.86
N ASP A 51 12.74 -1.42 -2.72
CA ASP A 51 12.29 -0.04 -2.56
C ASP A 51 10.76 0.09 -2.44
N VAL A 52 10.01 -0.65 -3.26
CA VAL A 52 8.55 -0.66 -3.23
C VAL A 52 8.04 -1.34 -1.96
N VAL A 53 8.64 -2.46 -1.57
CA VAL A 53 8.26 -3.16 -0.33
C VAL A 53 8.48 -2.27 0.89
N GLU A 54 9.61 -1.58 0.98
CA GLU A 54 9.86 -0.64 2.08
C GLU A 54 8.88 0.53 2.06
N ALA A 55 8.58 1.10 0.89
CA ALA A 55 7.57 2.15 0.78
C ALA A 55 6.19 1.69 1.27
N LEU A 56 5.76 0.48 0.89
CA LEU A 56 4.48 -0.10 1.33
C LEU A 56 4.44 -0.35 2.85
N ARG A 57 5.57 -0.76 3.47
CA ARG A 57 5.65 -0.94 4.93
C ARG A 57 5.49 0.36 5.73
N HIS A 58 5.81 1.50 5.12
CA HIS A 58 5.60 2.81 5.74
C HIS A 58 4.16 3.31 5.66
N ILE A 59 3.32 2.70 4.83
CA ILE A 59 1.88 2.96 4.79
C ILE A 59 1.22 2.26 5.99
N ARG A 60 0.35 2.98 6.70
CA ARG A 60 -0.34 2.51 7.91
C ARG A 60 -1.83 2.34 7.68
#